data_AF-A0A3D5Q251-F1
#
_entry.id   AF-A0A3D5Q251-F1
#
_cell.length_a   1.000
_cell.length_b   1.000
_cell.length_c   1.000
_cell.angle_alpha   90.00
_cell.angle_beta   90.00
_cell.angle_gamma   90.00
#
_symmetry.space_group_name_H-M   'P 1'
#
loop_
_entity.id
_entity.type
_entity.pdbx_description
1 polymer ?
#
loop_
_entity_poly.entity_id
_entity_poly.type
_entity_poly.pdbx_seq_one_letter_code
_entity_poly.pdbx_strand_id
1 'polypeptide(L)'
;MGGEPVEDLLADPDTPEPLRHKLQLATEASRFASQQMELPAGEAFTDYVELDRPWVLVNLVVVPEFSLTPRQWCYPFAGCQAYRGFFDTGTARKEQAGYQQEGYDTFLAGVTAYSTLGWFDDPLHTGFTRLPDWQMAALMFHELAHRALYINGDTV
;
A
#
# COMPACT_ATOMS: atom_id res chain seq x y z
N MET A 1 -14.07 -9.00 -2.09
CA MET A 1 -13.13 -9.70 -1.20
C MET A 1 -13.22 -8.98 0.12
N GLY A 2 -13.72 -9.64 1.17
CA GLY A 2 -13.79 -9.06 2.52
C GLY A 2 -12.50 -9.40 3.25
N GLY A 3 -12.04 -8.50 4.11
CA GLY A 3 -10.97 -8.82 5.05
C GLY A 3 -11.47 -9.74 6.15
N GLU A 4 -10.55 -10.49 6.75
CA GLU A 4 -10.77 -11.31 7.93
C GLU A 4 -10.10 -10.65 9.13
N PRO A 5 -10.78 -10.55 10.30
CA PRO A 5 -10.17 -9.96 11.48
C PRO A 5 -8.89 -10.69 11.88
N VAL A 6 -7.85 -9.93 12.20
CA VAL A 6 -6.55 -10.47 12.63
C VAL A 6 -6.70 -11.31 13.88
N GLU A 7 -7.56 -10.91 14.82
CA GLU A 7 -7.83 -11.68 16.05
C GLU A 7 -8.41 -13.07 15.75
N ASP A 8 -9.31 -13.17 14.76
CA ASP A 8 -9.92 -14.44 14.36
C ASP A 8 -8.85 -15.37 13.74
N LEU A 9 -8.00 -14.83 12.85
CA LEU A 9 -6.89 -15.59 12.25
C LEU A 9 -5.84 -16.02 13.29
N LEU A 10 -5.60 -15.21 14.32
CA LEU A 10 -4.70 -15.57 15.42
C LEU A 10 -5.29 -16.64 16.34
N ALA A 11 -6.62 -16.72 16.46
CA ALA A 11 -7.33 -17.73 17.23
C ALA A 11 -7.52 -19.06 16.46
N ASP A 12 -7.57 -19.01 15.13
CA ASP A 12 -7.73 -20.19 14.28
C ASP A 12 -6.46 -21.08 14.34
N PRO A 13 -6.56 -22.37 14.74
CA PRO A 13 -5.42 -23.29 14.75
C PRO A 13 -4.89 -23.64 13.35
N ASP A 14 -5.70 -23.49 12.30
CA ASP A 14 -5.33 -23.84 10.93
C ASP A 14 -4.56 -22.70 10.22
N THR A 15 -4.47 -21.51 10.81
CA THR A 15 -3.66 -20.41 10.28
C THR A 15 -2.18 -20.83 10.19
N PRO A 16 -1.56 -20.76 9.00
CA PRO A 16 -0.16 -21.12 8.81
C PRO A 16 0.78 -20.34 9.74
N GLU A 17 1.75 -21.03 10.33
CA GLU A 17 2.69 -20.42 11.28
C GLU A 17 3.37 -19.15 10.75
N PRO A 18 3.87 -19.09 9.50
CA PRO A 18 4.53 -17.89 9.01
C PRO A 18 3.59 -16.68 8.94
N LEU A 19 2.30 -16.90 8.63
CA LEU A 19 1.30 -15.84 8.64
C LEU A 19 0.98 -15.42 10.08
N ARG A 20 0.79 -16.38 10.98
CA ARG A 20 0.55 -16.12 12.41
C ARG A 20 1.65 -15.25 13.01
N HIS A 21 2.92 -15.54 12.72
CA HIS A 21 4.07 -14.74 13.15
C HIS A 21 3.95 -13.27 12.67
N LYS A 22 3.62 -13.06 11.40
CA LYS A 22 3.44 -11.71 10.82
C LYS A 22 2.27 -10.95 11.44
N LEU A 23 1.17 -11.64 11.70
CA LEU A 23 0.01 -11.05 12.36
C LEU A 23 0.32 -10.64 13.81
N GLN A 24 1.05 -11.49 14.55
CA GLN A 24 1.53 -11.15 15.90
C GLN A 24 2.48 -9.94 15.88
N LEU A 25 3.44 -9.93 14.96
CA LEU A 25 4.34 -8.79 14.76
C LEU A 25 3.55 -7.51 14.49
N ALA A 26 2.51 -7.57 13.66
CA ALA A 26 1.68 -6.42 13.38
C ALA A 26 0.96 -5.92 14.64
N THR A 27 0.37 -6.82 15.43
CA THR A 27 -0.27 -6.46 16.70
C THR A 27 0.72 -5.78 17.67
N GLU A 28 1.96 -6.30 17.77
CA GLU A 28 3.00 -5.72 18.60
C GLU A 28 3.47 -4.35 18.09
N ALA A 29 3.68 -4.23 16.78
CA ALA A 29 4.07 -2.97 16.14
C ALA A 29 2.99 -1.90 16.33
N SER A 30 1.71 -2.20 16.07
CA SER A 30 0.61 -1.25 16.28
C SER A 30 0.51 -0.79 17.73
N ARG A 31 0.70 -1.71 18.69
CA ARG A 31 0.74 -1.36 20.13
C ARG A 31 1.91 -0.43 20.44
N PHE A 32 3.10 -0.73 19.92
CA PHE A 32 4.29 0.11 20.11
C PHE A 32 4.10 1.50 19.52
N ALA A 33 3.59 1.59 18.29
CA ALA A 33 3.32 2.85 17.61
C ALA A 33 2.36 3.73 18.43
N SER A 34 1.27 3.15 18.95
CA SER A 34 0.30 3.89 19.76
C SER A 34 0.86 4.29 21.13
N GLN A 35 1.52 3.38 21.84
CA GLN A 35 1.88 3.60 23.25
C GLN A 35 3.23 4.30 23.45
N GLN A 36 4.17 4.14 22.52
CA GLN A 36 5.55 4.63 22.66
C GLN A 36 5.88 5.75 21.67
N MET A 37 5.26 5.73 20.48
CA MET A 37 5.49 6.76 19.45
C MET A 37 4.35 7.78 19.36
N GLU A 38 3.28 7.60 20.14
CA GLU A 38 2.07 8.44 20.12
C GLU A 38 1.43 8.56 18.72
N LEU A 39 1.62 7.53 17.88
CA LEU A 39 1.04 7.49 16.54
C LEU A 39 -0.43 7.02 16.59
N PRO A 40 -1.31 7.57 15.75
CA PRO A 40 -2.74 7.23 15.72
C PRO A 40 -2.99 5.89 15.03
N ALA A 41 -2.77 4.79 15.75
CA ALA A 41 -3.02 3.44 15.24
C ALA A 41 -4.51 3.18 14.95
N GLY A 42 -5.42 3.58 15.85
CA GLY A 42 -6.87 3.37 15.66
C GLY A 42 -7.21 1.92 15.36
N GLU A 43 -7.99 1.69 14.29
CA GLU A 43 -8.32 0.36 13.75
C GLU A 43 -7.45 0.00 12.52
N ALA A 44 -6.32 0.69 12.29
CA ALA A 44 -5.41 0.23 11.22
C ALA A 44 -4.83 -1.14 11.55
N PHE A 45 -4.66 -1.95 10.50
CA PHE A 45 -4.05 -3.27 10.59
C PHE A 45 -4.80 -4.29 11.47
N THR A 46 -6.08 -4.06 11.78
CA THR A 46 -6.93 -5.01 12.53
C THR A 46 -7.58 -6.07 11.64
N ASP A 47 -7.61 -5.85 10.33
CA ASP A 47 -8.08 -6.80 9.32
C ASP A 47 -6.93 -7.28 8.43
N TYR A 48 -7.05 -8.51 7.91
CA TYR A 48 -6.15 -9.10 6.94
C TYR A 48 -6.87 -9.45 5.63
N VAL A 49 -6.27 -9.11 4.50
CA VAL A 49 -6.76 -9.44 3.16
C VAL A 49 -5.74 -10.28 2.43
N GLU A 50 -6.08 -11.55 2.17
CA GLU A 50 -5.27 -12.41 1.33
C GLU A 50 -5.41 -12.02 -0.15
N LEU A 51 -4.26 -11.78 -0.79
CA LEU A 51 -4.13 -11.46 -2.19
C LEU A 51 -3.34 -12.56 -2.90
N ASP A 52 -3.79 -12.92 -4.10
CA ASP A 52 -3.10 -13.83 -5.02
C ASP A 52 -1.76 -13.28 -5.57
N ARG A 53 -1.35 -12.10 -5.12
CA ARG A 53 -0.21 -11.32 -5.60
C ARG A 53 0.37 -10.44 -4.48
N PRO A 54 1.63 -9.97 -4.59
CA PRO A 54 2.27 -9.20 -3.52
C PRO A 54 2.00 -7.68 -3.57
N TRP A 55 1.08 -7.20 -4.42
CA TRP A 55 0.73 -5.78 -4.55
C TRP A 55 -0.78 -5.58 -4.55
N VAL A 56 -1.22 -4.45 -3.99
CA VAL A 56 -2.65 -4.09 -3.93
C VAL A 56 -3.15 -3.55 -5.28
N LEU A 57 -2.33 -2.76 -5.94
CA LEU A 57 -2.56 -2.17 -7.25
C LEU A 57 -1.23 -1.98 -7.99
N VAL A 58 -1.29 -1.57 -9.26
CA VAL A 58 -0.12 -1.15 -10.03
C VAL A 58 -0.23 0.33 -10.40
N ASN A 59 0.86 1.07 -10.24
CA ASN A 59 0.99 2.45 -10.67
C ASN A 59 1.68 2.52 -12.03
N LEU A 60 1.08 3.29 -12.95
CA LEU A 60 1.68 3.67 -14.22
C LEU A 60 2.24 5.10 -14.11
N VAL A 61 3.52 5.25 -14.43
CA VAL A 61 4.20 6.52 -14.66
C VAL A 61 4.50 6.65 -16.14
N VAL A 62 4.29 7.84 -16.70
CA VAL A 62 4.49 8.14 -18.12
C VAL A 62 5.27 9.43 -18.23
N VAL A 63 6.39 9.42 -18.97
CA VAL A 63 7.24 10.58 -19.21
C VAL A 63 7.52 10.70 -20.71
N PRO A 64 7.67 11.92 -21.27
CA PRO A 64 8.16 12.08 -22.64
C PRO A 64 9.53 11.43 -22.82
N GLU A 65 9.82 10.94 -24.03
CA GLU A 65 11.15 10.42 -24.37
C GLU A 65 12.22 11.48 -24.02
N PHE A 66 13.25 11.06 -23.28
CA PHE A 66 14.34 11.92 -22.78
C PHE A 66 13.95 12.96 -21.71
N SER A 67 12.84 12.74 -20.99
CA SER A 67 12.42 13.57 -19.86
C SER A 67 12.18 12.72 -18.62
N LEU A 68 12.41 13.31 -17.44
CA LEU A 68 11.98 12.74 -16.16
C LEU A 68 10.75 13.45 -15.59
N THR A 69 10.17 14.39 -16.34
CA THR A 69 8.96 15.10 -15.92
C THR A 69 7.74 14.23 -16.21
N PRO A 70 7.05 13.69 -15.18
CA PRO A 70 5.91 12.83 -15.38
C PRO A 70 4.71 13.61 -15.89
N ARG A 71 3.94 12.95 -16.75
CA ARG A 71 2.56 13.35 -17.00
C ARG A 71 1.80 13.35 -15.68
N GLN A 72 0.93 14.34 -15.50
CA GLN A 72 0.09 14.43 -14.31
C GLN A 72 -1.33 13.92 -14.59
N TRP A 73 -1.91 13.27 -13.58
CA TRP A 73 -3.32 12.88 -13.55
C TRP A 73 -4.02 13.66 -12.44
N CYS A 74 -5.01 14.47 -12.80
CA CYS A 74 -5.70 15.36 -11.87
C CYS A 74 -7.07 14.81 -11.47
N TYR A 75 -7.34 14.84 -10.17
CA TYR A 75 -8.56 14.34 -9.53
C TYR A 75 -9.22 15.48 -8.74
N PRO A 76 -10.57 15.53 -8.65
CA PRO A 76 -11.28 16.66 -8.04
C PRO A 76 -10.86 17.02 -6.60
N PHE A 77 -10.49 16.03 -5.79
CA PHE A 77 -10.16 16.22 -4.37
C PHE A 77 -8.70 15.90 -4.01
N ALA A 78 -8.06 14.99 -4.75
CA ALA A 78 -6.69 14.55 -4.47
C ALA A 78 -5.62 15.39 -5.20
N GLY A 79 -6.01 16.34 -6.04
CA GLY A 79 -5.06 17.13 -6.83
C GLY A 79 -4.46 16.34 -7.99
N CYS A 80 -3.25 16.73 -8.42
CA CYS A 80 -2.58 16.16 -9.58
C CYS A 80 -1.41 15.28 -9.16
N GLN A 81 -1.49 13.99 -9.48
CA GLN A 81 -0.49 12.99 -9.13
C GLN A 81 0.43 12.69 -10.32
N ALA A 82 1.68 12.33 -10.02
CA ALA A 82 2.70 11.93 -10.98
C ALA A 82 2.58 10.48 -11.48
N TYR A 83 1.53 9.77 -11.05
CA TYR A 83 1.23 8.40 -11.44
C TYR A 83 -0.28 8.18 -11.52
N ARG A 84 -0.69 7.10 -12.19
CA ARG A 84 -2.07 6.59 -12.20
C ARG A 84 -2.13 5.16 -11.70
N GLY A 85 -2.92 4.91 -10.66
CA GLY A 85 -3.14 3.57 -10.10
C GLY A 85 -4.20 2.76 -10.84
N PHE A 86 -4.00 1.44 -10.92
CA PHE A 86 -4.90 0.47 -11.52
C PHE A 86 -4.99 -0.80 -10.66
N PHE A 87 -6.21 -1.21 -10.31
CA PHE A 87 -6.46 -2.50 -9.64
C PHE A 87 -6.35 -3.69 -10.60
N ASP A 88 -6.74 -3.49 -11.87
CA ASP A 88 -6.62 -4.49 -12.91
C ASP A 88 -5.34 -4.29 -13.73
N THR A 89 -4.43 -5.26 -13.66
CA THR A 89 -3.14 -5.20 -14.35
C THR A 89 -3.30 -5.26 -15.87
N GLY A 90 -4.35 -5.90 -16.39
CA GLY A 90 -4.62 -5.95 -17.83
C GLY A 90 -4.93 -4.56 -18.40
N THR A 91 -5.79 -3.81 -17.70
CA THR A 91 -6.12 -2.41 -18.01
C THR A 91 -4.89 -1.52 -17.93
N ALA A 92 -4.06 -1.68 -16.89
CA ALA A 92 -2.82 -0.92 -16.76
C ALA A 92 -1.85 -1.15 -17.93
N ARG A 93 -1.68 -2.42 -18.36
CA ARG A 93 -0.84 -2.78 -19.52
C ARG A 93 -1.40 -2.24 -20.82
N LYS A 94 -2.71 -2.23 -20.99
CA LYS A 94 -3.36 -1.66 -22.18
C LYS A 94 -3.12 -0.15 -22.27
N GLU A 95 -3.26 0.57 -21.16
CA GLU A 95 -2.96 2.00 -21.10
C GLU A 95 -1.49 2.27 -21.38
N GLN A 96 -0.59 1.50 -20.75
CA GLN A 96 0.86 1.58 -20.96
C GLN A 96 1.22 1.41 -22.46
N ALA A 97 0.65 0.40 -23.11
CA ALA A 97 0.90 0.13 -24.53
C ALA A 97 0.45 1.29 -25.44
N GLY A 98 -0.63 1.99 -25.10
CA GLY A 98 -1.06 3.19 -25.83
C GLY A 98 -0.01 4.28 -25.81
N TYR A 99 0.52 4.61 -24.62
CA TYR A 99 1.56 5.63 -24.48
C TYR A 99 2.89 5.24 -25.13
N GLN A 100 3.27 3.96 -25.07
CA GLN A 100 4.47 3.48 -25.76
C GLN A 100 4.35 3.64 -27.28
N GLN A 101 3.17 3.44 -27.86
CA GLN A 101 2.92 3.68 -29.30
C GLN A 101 3.03 5.16 -29.68
N GLU A 102 2.74 6.05 -28.73
CA GLU A 102 2.90 7.50 -28.89
C GLU A 102 4.35 7.98 -28.65
N GLY A 103 5.28 7.08 -28.34
CA GLY A 103 6.70 7.40 -28.13
C GLY A 103 7.04 7.87 -26.70
N TYR A 104 6.19 7.58 -25.71
CA TYR A 104 6.50 7.88 -24.31
C TYR A 104 7.28 6.74 -23.64
N ASP A 105 8.16 7.11 -22.71
CA ASP A 105 8.76 6.19 -21.76
C ASP A 105 7.75 5.92 -20.63
N THR A 106 7.62 4.65 -20.24
CA THR A 106 6.61 4.22 -19.26
C THR A 106 7.19 3.27 -18.24
N PHE A 107 6.71 3.39 -17.01
CA PHE A 107 7.07 2.49 -15.91
C PHE A 107 5.82 2.02 -15.19
N LEU A 108 5.70 0.70 -15.00
CA LEU A 108 4.59 0.07 -14.30
C LEU A 108 5.11 -0.66 -13.07
N ALA A 109 4.71 -0.23 -11.87
CA ALA A 109 5.20 -0.77 -10.60
C ALA A 109 4.05 -1.26 -9.73
N GLY A 110 4.21 -2.43 -9.11
CA GLY A 110 3.32 -2.91 -8.06
C GLY A 110 3.51 -2.08 -6.79
N VAL A 111 2.39 -1.69 -6.17
CA VAL A 111 2.38 -0.93 -4.92
C VAL A 111 2.04 -1.88 -3.77
N THR A 112 2.88 -1.88 -2.74
CA THR A 112 2.79 -2.81 -1.61
C THR A 112 2.04 -2.25 -0.41
N ALA A 113 1.57 -1.01 -0.47
CA ALA A 113 0.75 -0.41 0.58
C ALA A 113 -0.33 0.50 -0.01
N TYR A 114 -1.47 0.55 0.66
CA TYR A 114 -2.39 1.66 0.49
C TYR A 114 -1.85 2.82 1.33
N SER A 115 -1.50 3.94 0.69
CA SER A 115 -1.30 5.19 1.42
C SER A 115 -2.57 6.01 1.30
N THR A 116 -3.59 5.64 2.07
CA THR A 116 -4.85 6.38 2.08
C THR A 116 -4.76 7.67 2.88
N LEU A 117 -3.55 8.07 3.30
CA LEU A 117 -3.29 9.27 4.08
C LEU A 117 -4.15 9.33 5.35
N GLY A 118 -4.52 8.17 5.90
CA GLY A 118 -5.36 8.06 7.08
C GLY A 118 -6.87 8.20 6.87
N TRP A 119 -7.35 8.25 5.63
CA TRP A 119 -8.79 8.33 5.35
C TRP A 119 -9.51 7.00 5.56
N PHE A 120 -8.79 5.89 5.55
CA PHE A 120 -9.32 4.55 5.79
C PHE A 120 -8.46 3.76 6.77
N ASP A 121 -9.07 2.78 7.44
CA ASP A 121 -8.38 1.75 8.20
C ASP A 121 -7.78 0.74 7.23
N ASP A 122 -6.51 0.98 6.88
CA ASP A 122 -5.79 0.18 5.91
C ASP A 122 -5.55 -1.24 6.48
N PRO A 123 -6.02 -2.30 5.79
CA PRO A 123 -5.85 -3.65 6.27
C PRO A 123 -4.41 -4.13 6.06
N LEU A 124 -3.97 -5.10 6.85
CA LEU A 124 -2.85 -5.95 6.47
C LEU A 124 -3.21 -6.73 5.20
N HIS A 125 -2.22 -7.05 4.40
CA HIS A 125 -2.43 -7.90 3.23
C HIS A 125 -1.16 -8.68 2.89
N THR A 126 -1.27 -9.62 1.95
CA THR A 126 -0.15 -10.52 1.58
C THR A 126 1.11 -9.78 1.11
N GLY A 127 1.01 -8.51 0.71
CA GLY A 127 2.17 -7.66 0.39
C GLY A 127 2.97 -7.31 1.64
N PHE A 128 2.31 -6.80 2.69
CA PHE A 128 2.93 -6.51 3.98
C PHE A 128 3.55 -7.75 4.61
N THR A 129 2.80 -8.85 4.67
CA THR A 129 3.24 -10.06 5.39
C THR A 129 4.36 -10.82 4.67
N ARG A 130 4.62 -10.51 3.39
CA ARG A 130 5.79 -11.03 2.65
C ARG A 130 7.07 -10.24 2.92
N LEU A 131 6.99 -9.02 3.46
CA LEU A 131 8.17 -8.22 3.78
C LEU A 131 8.95 -8.83 4.96
N PRO A 132 10.28 -8.68 5.03
CA PRO A 132 11.04 -8.92 6.25
C PRO A 132 10.44 -8.16 7.44
N ASP A 133 10.53 -8.73 8.65
CA ASP A 133 9.88 -8.19 9.86
C ASP A 133 10.18 -6.70 10.09
N TRP A 134 11.46 -6.32 9.97
CA TRP A 134 11.89 -4.93 10.14
C TRP A 134 11.33 -4.00 9.06
N GLN A 135 11.16 -4.47 7.82
CA GLN A 135 10.56 -3.68 6.73
C GLN A 135 9.07 -3.53 6.94
N MET A 136 8.40 -4.60 7.37
CA MET A 136 6.97 -4.58 7.69
C MET A 136 6.68 -3.58 8.81
N ALA A 137 7.42 -3.64 9.92
CA ALA A 137 7.25 -2.70 11.03
C ALA A 137 7.56 -1.26 10.63
N ALA A 138 8.66 -1.02 9.90
CA ALA A 138 9.00 0.31 9.41
C ALA A 138 7.92 0.90 8.49
N LEU A 139 7.35 0.08 7.60
CA LEU A 139 6.26 0.49 6.71
C LEU A 139 4.98 0.78 7.49
N MET A 140 4.61 -0.05 8.47
CA MET A 140 3.46 0.23 9.34
C MET A 140 3.62 1.58 10.05
N PHE A 141 4.80 1.87 10.59
CA PHE A 141 5.05 3.16 11.24
C PHE A 141 5.00 4.34 10.27
N HIS A 142 5.46 4.14 9.03
CA HIS A 142 5.38 5.15 7.97
C HIS A 142 3.92 5.51 7.66
N GLU A 143 3.04 4.52 7.43
CA GLU A 143 1.63 4.80 7.14
C GLU A 143 0.90 5.41 8.35
N LEU A 144 1.24 4.99 9.57
CA LEU A 144 0.70 5.62 10.78
C LEU A 144 1.20 7.06 10.98
N ALA A 145 2.41 7.39 10.50
CA ALA A 145 2.91 8.76 10.53
C ALA A 145 2.11 9.68 9.60
N HIS A 146 1.71 9.19 8.42
CA HIS A 146 0.82 9.95 7.51
C HIS A 146 -0.53 10.28 8.13
N ARG A 147 -1.06 9.40 8.99
CA ARG A 147 -2.27 9.68 9.80
C ARG A 147 -2.08 10.80 10.81
N ALA A 148 -0.88 10.95 11.37
CA ALA A 148 -0.57 12.03 12.30
C ALA A 148 -0.32 13.36 11.57
N LEU A 149 0.37 13.32 10.43
CA LEU A 149 0.76 14.49 9.66
C LEU A 149 0.93 14.12 8.19
N TYR A 150 0.13 14.73 7.32
CA TYR A 150 0.33 14.66 5.87
C TYR A 150 0.93 15.96 5.33
N ILE A 151 2.05 15.84 4.60
CA ILE A 151 2.69 16.95 3.88
C ILE A 151 2.43 16.78 2.39
N ASN A 152 1.92 17.82 1.73
CA ASN A 152 1.68 17.80 0.29
C ASN A 152 2.97 17.43 -0.48
N GLY A 153 2.93 16.33 -1.22
CA GLY A 153 4.05 15.83 -2.01
C GLY A 153 4.92 14.78 -1.31
N ASP A 154 4.60 14.39 -0.08
CA ASP A 154 5.24 13.27 0.61
C ASP A 154 4.49 11.96 0.29
N THR A 155 4.83 11.34 -0.83
CA THR A 155 4.32 10.02 -1.25
C THR A 155 5.49 9.12 -1.60
N VAL A 156 5.48 7.87 -1.15
CA VAL A 156 6.45 6.82 -1.53
C VAL A 156 5.97 6.08 -2.78
#